data_AF-A0A815HBR5-F1
#
_entry.id   AF-A0A815HBR5-F1
#
_cell.length_a   1.000
_cell.length_b   1.000
_cell.length_c   1.000
_cell.angle_alpha   90.00
_cell.angle_beta   90.00
_cell.angle_gamma   90.00
#
_symmetry.space_group_name_H-M   'P 1'
#
loop_
_entity.id
_entity.type
_entity.pdbx_description
1 polymer ?
#
loop_
_entity_poly.entity_id
_entity_poly.type
_entity_poly.pdbx_seq_one_letter_code
_entity_poly.pdbx_strand_id
1 'polypeptide(L)'
;MKAPDSAFMRSGELLVVKFQDKKASGEKEIFLIDSKGSAGTSSVERYEKGGLKKSFLKPNSIIDYNKNMGGVDLSDSALHHTYIARKTYRWFVKLALHFFTRLLFNSYIMYKEVQSNISLDDFLMSYVCETMEETGTARKLVRDFSQKPKRSSSQLSLDRSPKVTAKVIQHFA
;
A
#
# COMPACT_ATOMS: atom_id res chain seq x y z
N MET A 1 -35.17 -6.29 -34.64
CA MET A 1 -34.86 -5.45 -33.46
C MET A 1 -33.51 -5.89 -32.92
N LYS A 2 -32.57 -4.96 -32.68
CA LYS A 2 -31.27 -5.29 -32.08
C LYS A 2 -31.51 -5.68 -30.62
N ALA A 3 -30.92 -6.77 -30.14
CA ALA A 3 -31.07 -7.20 -28.75
C ALA A 3 -30.60 -6.06 -27.81
N PRO A 4 -31.25 -5.88 -26.64
CA PRO A 4 -30.80 -4.89 -25.69
C PRO A 4 -29.37 -5.23 -25.21
N ASP A 5 -28.51 -4.21 -25.11
CA ASP A 5 -27.12 -4.38 -24.64
C ASP A 5 -27.06 -4.89 -23.17
N SER A 6 -28.19 -4.94 -22.47
CA SER A 6 -28.33 -5.54 -21.14
C SER A 6 -29.61 -6.36 -21.01
N ALA A 7 -29.56 -7.41 -20.19
CA ALA A 7 -30.69 -8.23 -19.81
C ALA A 7 -30.71 -8.44 -18.29
N PHE A 8 -31.91 -8.55 -17.73
CA PHE A 8 -32.13 -8.64 -16.29
C PHE A 8 -33.05 -9.82 -15.99
N MET A 9 -32.72 -10.60 -14.96
CA MET A 9 -33.56 -11.69 -14.47
C MET A 9 -33.55 -11.65 -12.95
N ARG A 10 -34.72 -11.76 -12.31
CA ARG A 10 -34.83 -11.72 -10.85
C ARG A 10 -35.50 -12.98 -10.31
N SER A 11 -34.93 -13.53 -9.25
CA SER A 11 -35.49 -14.61 -8.45
C SER A 11 -35.43 -14.22 -6.98
N GLY A 12 -36.58 -13.89 -6.40
CA GLY A 12 -36.67 -13.37 -5.02
C GLY A 12 -35.84 -12.10 -4.83
N GLU A 13 -34.89 -12.15 -3.90
CA GLU A 13 -33.96 -11.04 -3.65
C GLU A 13 -32.82 -10.94 -4.67
N LEU A 14 -32.52 -12.03 -5.41
CA LEU A 14 -31.38 -12.07 -6.31
C LEU A 14 -31.74 -11.55 -7.70
N LEU A 15 -31.02 -10.54 -8.15
CA LEU A 15 -31.03 -9.99 -9.50
C LEU A 15 -29.77 -10.44 -10.23
N VAL A 16 -29.96 -11.10 -11.37
CA VAL A 16 -28.90 -11.42 -12.33
C VAL A 16 -28.93 -10.37 -13.44
N VAL A 17 -27.78 -9.80 -13.75
CA VAL A 17 -27.58 -8.79 -14.79
C VAL A 17 -26.60 -9.35 -15.82
N LYS A 18 -27.03 -9.43 -17.08
CA LYS A 18 -26.15 -9.64 -18.23
C LYS A 18 -25.93 -8.30 -18.92
N PHE A 19 -24.68 -7.97 -19.23
CA PHE A 19 -24.31 -6.76 -19.95
C PHE A 19 -23.26 -7.04 -21.02
N GLN A 20 -23.49 -6.53 -22.22
CA GLN A 20 -22.53 -6.58 -23.32
C GLN A 20 -21.78 -5.24 -23.41
N ASP A 21 -20.54 -5.21 -22.91
CA ASP A 21 -19.68 -4.02 -22.97
C ASP A 21 -18.89 -4.01 -24.28
N LYS A 22 -19.19 -3.02 -25.13
CA LYS A 22 -18.50 -2.82 -26.42
C LYS A 22 -17.30 -1.91 -26.20
N LYS A 23 -16.09 -2.47 -26.26
CA LYS A 23 -14.82 -1.72 -26.17
C LYS A 23 -14.06 -1.80 -27.49
N ALA A 24 -13.05 -0.95 -27.64
CA ALA A 24 -12.12 -1.02 -28.78
C ALA A 24 -11.39 -2.38 -28.87
N SER A 25 -11.26 -3.10 -27.74
CA SER A 25 -10.67 -4.44 -27.68
C SER A 25 -11.65 -5.58 -28.00
N GLY A 26 -12.89 -5.26 -28.39
CA GLY A 26 -13.93 -6.21 -28.73
C GLY A 26 -15.17 -6.11 -27.83
N GLU A 27 -16.16 -6.96 -28.12
CA GLU A 27 -17.37 -7.12 -27.32
C GLU A 27 -17.10 -8.08 -26.17
N LYS A 28 -17.43 -7.67 -24.93
CA LYS A 28 -17.29 -8.51 -23.74
C LYS A 28 -18.63 -8.70 -23.06
N GLU A 29 -18.96 -9.95 -22.78
CA GLU A 29 -20.12 -10.27 -21.94
C GLU A 29 -19.72 -10.25 -20.46
N ILE A 30 -20.52 -9.57 -19.65
CA ILE A 30 -20.33 -9.40 -18.21
C ILE A 30 -21.60 -9.88 -17.51
N PHE A 31 -21.44 -10.71 -16.49
CA PHE A 31 -22.52 -11.19 -15.64
C PHE A 31 -22.31 -10.67 -14.21
N LEU A 32 -23.36 -10.11 -13.60
CA LEU A 32 -23.37 -9.72 -12.20
C LEU A 32 -24.56 -10.36 -11.49
N ILE A 33 -24.39 -10.58 -10.19
CA ILE A 33 -25.45 -10.95 -9.26
C ILE A 33 -25.52 -9.87 -8.20
N ASP A 34 -26.71 -9.38 -7.93
CA ASP A 34 -26.98 -8.32 -6.98
C ASP A 34 -28.18 -8.71 -6.11
N SER A 35 -28.07 -8.59 -4.79
CA SER A 35 -29.15 -8.94 -3.86
C SER A 35 -30.05 -7.76 -3.47
N LYS A 36 -29.63 -6.52 -3.71
CA LYS A 36 -30.36 -5.32 -3.27
C LYS A 36 -30.61 -4.32 -4.38
N GLY A 37 -29.87 -4.40 -5.49
CA GLY A 37 -30.07 -3.54 -6.63
C GLY A 37 -31.39 -3.76 -7.36
N SER A 38 -31.78 -2.74 -8.12
CA SER A 38 -32.95 -2.73 -8.98
C SER A 38 -32.56 -2.92 -10.44
N ALA A 39 -33.43 -3.60 -11.20
CA ALA A 39 -33.27 -3.74 -12.63
C ALA A 39 -33.46 -2.37 -13.29
N GLY A 40 -32.39 -1.82 -13.84
CA GLY A 40 -32.41 -0.51 -14.45
C GLY A 40 -31.08 -0.15 -15.08
N THR A 41 -31.12 0.83 -15.97
CA THR A 41 -29.94 1.38 -16.64
C THR A 41 -29.88 2.89 -16.44
N SER A 42 -28.69 3.41 -16.19
CA SER A 42 -28.42 4.85 -16.12
C SER A 42 -27.46 5.26 -17.23
N SER A 43 -27.59 6.52 -17.67
CA SER A 43 -26.66 7.11 -18.63
C SER A 43 -25.34 7.45 -17.93
N VAL A 44 -24.23 7.02 -18.53
CA VAL A 44 -22.87 7.31 -18.08
C VAL A 44 -22.09 7.89 -19.25
N GLU A 45 -21.46 9.05 -19.02
CA GLU A 45 -20.56 9.66 -19.99
C GLU A 45 -19.21 8.94 -20.04
N ARG A 46 -18.71 8.68 -21.24
CA ARG A 46 -17.36 8.17 -21.47
C ARG A 46 -16.68 9.00 -22.56
N TYR A 47 -15.39 9.24 -22.39
CA TYR A 47 -14.56 9.83 -23.42
C TYR A 47 -14.16 8.75 -24.43
N GLU A 48 -14.43 9.00 -25.72
CA GLU A 48 -13.89 8.20 -26.82
C GLU A 48 -12.50 8.73 -27.25
N LYS A 49 -11.78 7.94 -28.06
CA LYS A 49 -10.53 8.37 -28.69
C LYS A 49 -10.80 9.64 -29.50
N GLY A 50 -10.09 10.72 -29.18
CA GLY A 50 -10.32 12.05 -29.76
C GLY A 50 -11.03 13.04 -28.83
N GLY A 51 -11.33 12.65 -27.58
CA GLY A 51 -11.84 13.58 -26.54
C GLY A 51 -13.34 13.88 -26.60
N LEU A 52 -14.05 13.30 -27.57
CA LEU A 52 -15.51 13.39 -27.67
C LEU A 52 -16.18 12.64 -26.50
N LYS A 53 -17.10 13.31 -25.82
CA LYS A 53 -17.96 12.71 -24.81
C LYS A 53 -19.14 12.01 -25.47
N LYS A 54 -19.37 10.76 -25.08
CA LYS A 54 -20.53 9.98 -25.53
C LYS A 54 -21.23 9.36 -24.34
N SER A 55 -22.56 9.40 -24.40
CA SER A 55 -23.46 8.83 -23.41
C SER A 55 -23.69 7.35 -23.69
N PHE A 56 -23.50 6.50 -22.68
CA PHE A 56 -23.74 5.05 -22.74
C PHE A 56 -24.73 4.64 -21.65
N LEU A 57 -25.68 3.76 -21.99
CA LEU A 57 -26.55 3.14 -20.99
C LEU A 57 -25.83 1.98 -20.32
N LYS A 58 -25.71 2.03 -18.99
CA LYS A 58 -25.11 0.98 -18.18
C LYS A 58 -26.09 0.52 -17.10
N PRO A 59 -26.15 -0.79 -16.80
CA PRO A 59 -26.89 -1.29 -15.66
C PRO A 59 -26.48 -0.62 -14.35
N ASN A 60 -27.45 -0.29 -13.50
CA ASN A 60 -27.22 0.37 -12.22
C ASN A 60 -26.27 -0.45 -11.32
N SER A 61 -26.49 -1.77 -11.23
CA SER A 61 -25.62 -2.67 -10.48
C SER A 61 -24.16 -2.64 -10.96
N ILE A 62 -23.90 -2.38 -12.25
CA ILE A 62 -22.52 -2.23 -12.76
C ILE A 62 -21.91 -0.91 -12.33
N ILE A 63 -22.70 0.16 -12.28
CA ILE A 63 -22.24 1.48 -11.82
C ILE A 63 -21.89 1.39 -10.34
N ASP A 64 -22.79 0.84 -9.52
CA ASP A 64 -22.60 0.68 -8.08
C ASP A 64 -21.42 -0.23 -7.76
N TYR A 65 -21.28 -1.34 -8.50
CA TYR A 65 -20.12 -2.21 -8.42
C TYR A 65 -18.83 -1.43 -8.68
N ASN A 66 -18.72 -0.71 -9.80
CA ASN A 66 -17.49 0.01 -10.14
C ASN A 66 -17.16 1.14 -9.15
N LYS A 67 -18.19 1.77 -8.54
CA LYS A 67 -18.00 2.80 -7.52
C LYS A 67 -17.42 2.24 -6.23
N ASN A 68 -17.85 1.03 -5.84
CA ASN A 68 -17.54 0.46 -4.54
C ASN A 68 -16.42 -0.58 -4.59
N MET A 69 -16.09 -1.10 -5.78
CA MET A 69 -14.94 -1.96 -5.99
C MET A 69 -13.62 -1.18 -5.93
N GLY A 70 -12.52 -1.90 -5.70
CA GLY A 70 -11.18 -1.33 -5.69
C GLY A 70 -10.72 -0.81 -4.33
N GLY A 71 -11.55 -0.83 -3.28
CA GLY A 71 -11.09 -0.48 -1.92
C GLY A 71 -9.90 -1.32 -1.45
N VAL A 72 -9.89 -2.61 -1.78
CA VAL A 72 -8.77 -3.52 -1.48
C VAL A 72 -7.54 -3.13 -2.29
N ASP A 73 -7.66 -3.00 -3.62
CA ASP A 73 -6.56 -2.63 -4.51
C ASP A 73 -5.94 -1.27 -4.16
N LEU A 74 -6.77 -0.30 -3.75
CA LEU A 74 -6.33 1.00 -3.28
C LEU A 74 -5.54 0.88 -1.97
N SER A 75 -6.02 0.08 -1.02
CA SER A 75 -5.29 -0.18 0.23
C SER A 75 -3.97 -0.90 -0.02
N ASP A 76 -3.93 -1.84 -0.96
CA ASP A 76 -2.73 -2.59 -1.34
C ASP A 76 -1.73 -1.69 -2.07
N SER A 77 -2.21 -0.82 -2.96
CA SER A 77 -1.39 0.15 -3.67
C SER A 77 -0.80 1.19 -2.70
N ALA A 78 -1.56 1.64 -1.71
CA ALA A 78 -1.07 2.58 -0.70
C ALA A 78 0.07 1.98 0.14
N LEU A 79 0.00 0.67 0.39
CA LEU A 79 0.99 -0.08 1.17
C LEU A 79 2.16 -0.63 0.36
N HIS A 80 2.13 -0.46 -0.96
CA HIS A 80 3.18 -0.97 -1.83
C HIS A 80 4.56 -0.37 -1.48
N HIS A 81 4.61 0.93 -1.19
CA HIS A 81 5.84 1.64 -0.84
C HIS A 81 6.32 1.33 0.59
N THR A 82 5.40 1.01 1.49
CA THR A 82 5.67 0.76 2.91
C THR A 82 5.90 -0.73 3.21
N TYR A 83 6.24 -1.54 2.21
CA TYR A 83 6.40 -2.97 2.36
C TYR A 83 7.68 -3.31 3.14
N ILE A 84 7.52 -3.76 4.39
CA ILE A 84 8.61 -3.99 5.36
C ILE A 84 9.27 -5.39 5.18
N ALA A 85 8.72 -6.27 4.34
CA ALA A 85 9.18 -7.65 4.32
C ALA A 85 10.57 -7.81 3.71
N ARG A 86 11.48 -8.41 4.48
CA ARG A 86 12.85 -8.76 4.08
C ARG A 86 12.90 -10.18 3.51
N LYS A 87 13.95 -10.49 2.74
CA LYS A 87 14.20 -11.86 2.25
C LYS A 87 14.42 -12.79 3.46
N THR A 88 13.48 -13.71 3.69
CA THR A 88 13.53 -14.71 4.76
C THR A 88 12.89 -16.01 4.30
N TYR A 89 13.43 -17.15 4.76
CA TYR A 89 12.87 -18.48 4.56
C TYR A 89 11.71 -18.78 5.53
N ARG A 90 11.55 -18.00 6.60
CA ARG A 90 10.49 -18.16 7.60
C ARG A 90 9.23 -17.45 7.15
N TRP A 91 8.31 -18.17 6.49
CA TRP A 91 7.08 -17.60 5.93
C TRP A 91 6.19 -16.91 6.98
N PHE A 92 6.15 -17.41 8.22
CA PHE A 92 5.36 -16.83 9.31
C PHE A 92 5.82 -15.41 9.68
N VAL A 93 7.10 -15.09 9.51
CA VAL A 93 7.61 -13.72 9.74
C VAL A 93 7.05 -12.76 8.71
N LYS A 94 6.94 -13.19 7.44
CA LYS A 94 6.31 -12.38 6.38
C LYS A 94 4.84 -12.11 6.70
N LEU A 95 4.13 -13.14 7.17
CA LEU A 95 2.73 -13.01 7.56
C LEU A 95 2.55 -12.04 8.75
N ALA A 96 3.39 -12.17 9.78
CA ALA A 96 3.35 -11.28 10.95
C ALA A 96 3.62 -9.81 10.57
N LEU A 97 4.64 -9.57 9.73
CA LEU A 97 4.93 -8.23 9.23
C LEU A 97 3.80 -7.67 8.36
N HIS A 98 3.19 -8.51 7.52
CA HIS A 98 2.04 -8.09 6.72
C HIS A 98 0.87 -7.65 7.62
N PHE A 99 0.50 -8.45 8.62
CA PHE A 99 -0.53 -8.05 9.58
C PHE A 99 -0.19 -6.76 10.30
N PHE A 100 1.06 -6.60 10.73
CA PHE A 100 1.51 -5.37 11.40
C PHE A 100 1.39 -4.14 10.49
N THR A 101 1.82 -4.24 9.23
CA THR A 101 1.67 -3.16 8.25
C THR A 101 0.18 -2.83 7.99
N ARG A 102 -0.70 -3.84 7.92
CA ARG A 102 -2.16 -3.61 7.80
C ARG A 102 -2.74 -2.92 9.04
N LEU A 103 -2.31 -3.30 10.24
CA LEU A 103 -2.73 -2.67 11.48
C LEU A 103 -2.31 -1.19 11.52
N LEU A 104 -1.06 -0.88 11.17
CA LEU A 104 -0.58 0.51 11.08
C LEU A 104 -1.38 1.33 10.07
N PHE A 105 -1.72 0.75 8.93
CA PHE A 105 -2.55 1.42 7.92
C PHE A 105 -3.94 1.74 8.44
N ASN A 106 -4.58 0.80 9.15
CA ASN A 106 -5.88 1.02 9.76
C ASN A 106 -5.81 2.11 10.85
N SER A 107 -4.74 2.12 11.67
CA SER A 107 -4.50 3.19 12.64
C SER A 107 -4.33 4.56 11.95
N TYR A 108 -3.62 4.60 10.82
CA TYR A 108 -3.50 5.82 10.01
C TYR A 108 -4.85 6.30 9.47
N ILE A 109 -5.71 5.39 8.99
CA ILE A 109 -7.08 5.76 8.56
C ILE A 109 -7.84 6.40 9.72
N MET A 110 -7.82 5.78 10.90
CA MET A 110 -8.46 6.33 12.11
C MET A 110 -7.87 7.69 12.50
N TYR A 111 -6.55 7.86 12.39
CA TYR A 111 -5.89 9.13 12.64
C TYR A 111 -6.35 10.21 11.67
N LYS A 112 -6.50 9.88 10.38
CA LYS A 112 -6.97 10.81 9.35
C LYS A 112 -8.40 11.31 9.54
N GLU A 113 -9.27 10.48 10.11
CA GLU A 113 -10.63 10.88 10.47
C GLU A 113 -10.64 11.98 11.55
N VAL A 114 -9.62 12.01 12.42
CA VAL A 114 -9.49 13.01 13.50
C VAL A 114 -8.63 14.20 13.08
N GLN A 115 -7.56 13.98 12.30
CA GLN A 115 -6.62 14.99 11.82
C GLN A 115 -6.41 14.88 10.30
N SER A 116 -6.82 15.89 9.56
CA SER A 116 -7.05 15.77 8.12
C SER A 116 -5.81 15.94 7.22
N ASN A 117 -4.60 16.09 7.76
CA ASN A 117 -3.47 16.62 6.97
C ASN A 117 -2.09 16.00 7.25
N ILE A 118 -2.03 14.68 7.48
CA ILE A 118 -0.77 13.94 7.53
C ILE A 118 -0.68 12.93 6.37
N SER A 119 0.51 12.76 5.79
CA SER A 119 0.76 11.69 4.82
C SER A 119 0.98 10.35 5.54
N LEU A 120 0.88 9.23 4.83
CA LEU A 120 1.17 7.92 5.42
C LEU A 120 2.63 7.84 5.88
N ASP A 121 3.56 8.37 5.10
CA ASP A 121 4.99 8.35 5.41
C ASP A 121 5.29 9.17 6.68
N ASP A 122 4.73 10.37 6.79
CA ASP A 122 4.90 11.22 7.98
C ASP A 122 4.31 10.56 9.23
N PHE A 123 3.14 9.92 9.09
CA PHE A 123 2.51 9.17 10.17
C PHE A 123 3.42 8.02 10.63
N LEU A 124 3.94 7.21 9.69
CA LEU A 124 4.84 6.11 10.01
C LEU A 124 6.15 6.61 10.65
N MET A 125 6.71 7.71 10.17
CA MET A 125 7.90 8.32 10.76
C MET A 125 7.64 8.79 12.20
N SER A 126 6.49 9.41 12.46
CA SER A 126 6.10 9.81 13.83
C SER A 126 6.00 8.61 14.77
N TYR A 127 5.37 7.53 14.32
CA TYR A 127 5.24 6.29 15.09
C TYR A 127 6.60 5.65 15.39
N VAL A 128 7.52 5.64 14.42
CA VAL A 128 8.88 5.11 14.61
C VAL A 128 9.65 5.95 15.63
N CYS A 129 9.62 7.28 15.53
CA CYS A 129 10.26 8.17 16.48
C CYS A 129 9.76 7.94 17.91
N GLU A 130 8.44 7.93 18.10
CA GLU A 130 7.80 7.68 19.40
C GLU A 130 8.20 6.31 19.97
N THR A 131 8.09 5.25 19.16
CA THR A 131 8.47 3.90 19.59
C THR A 131 9.94 3.82 19.98
N MET A 132 10.83 4.51 19.27
CA MET A 132 12.27 4.54 19.59
C MET A 132 12.58 5.27 20.89
N GLU A 133 11.86 6.33 21.22
CA GLU A 133 11.99 7.07 22.47
C GLU A 133 11.53 6.21 23.67
N GLU A 134 10.45 5.44 23.49
CA GLU A 134 9.92 4.54 24.51
C GLU A 134 10.75 3.27 24.71
N THR A 135 11.21 2.63 23.64
CA THR A 135 11.90 1.32 23.71
C THR A 135 13.43 1.45 23.78
N GLY A 136 13.96 2.64 23.53
CA GLY A 136 15.34 2.84 23.13
C GLY A 136 16.40 2.29 24.09
N THR A 137 17.29 1.49 23.49
CA THR A 137 18.73 1.36 23.81
C THR A 137 19.40 2.73 24.05
N ALA A 138 18.80 3.85 23.64
CA ALA A 138 19.16 5.21 24.04
C ALA A 138 19.13 5.44 25.57
N ARG A 139 18.21 4.81 26.32
CA ARG A 139 18.24 4.83 27.80
C ARG A 139 19.41 4.03 28.37
N LYS A 140 19.83 2.94 27.72
CA LYS A 140 21.01 2.15 28.13
C LYS A 140 22.31 2.91 27.84
N LEU A 141 22.46 3.50 26.65
CA LEU A 141 23.66 4.26 26.29
C LEU A 141 23.84 5.52 27.15
N VAL A 142 22.77 6.24 27.50
CA VAL A 142 22.86 7.40 28.41
C VAL A 142 23.22 7.00 29.85
N ARG A 143 22.69 5.86 30.35
CA ARG A 143 23.08 5.31 31.66
C ARG A 143 24.55 4.83 31.67
N ASP A 144 24.99 4.15 30.62
CA ASP A 144 26.36 3.63 30.49
C ASP A 144 27.39 4.76 30.30
N PHE A 145 27.00 5.89 29.69
CA PHE A 145 27.83 7.10 29.60
C PHE A 145 27.89 7.88 30.92
N SER A 146 26.82 7.93 31.70
CA SER A 146 26.78 8.63 32.99
C SER A 146 27.58 7.93 34.10
N GLN A 147 27.97 6.67 33.92
CA GLN A 147 28.64 5.86 34.94
C GLN A 147 30.16 5.68 34.73
N LYS A 148 30.77 6.25 33.67
CA LYS A 148 32.23 6.17 33.51
C LYS A 148 32.95 7.17 34.44
N PRO A 149 33.93 6.74 35.26
CA PRO A 149 34.71 7.64 36.08
C PRO A 149 35.62 8.51 35.19
N LYS A 150 35.71 9.81 35.51
CA LYS A 150 36.61 10.77 34.85
C LYS A 150 38.06 10.24 34.94
N ARG A 151 38.63 9.79 33.81
CA ARG A 151 40.07 9.51 33.71
C ARG A 151 40.82 10.82 33.54
N SER A 152 41.79 11.06 34.43
CA SER A 152 42.66 12.24 34.42
C SER A 152 43.52 12.30 33.16
N SER A 153 43.64 13.49 32.61
CA SER A 153 44.49 13.85 31.49
C SER A 153 45.97 13.77 31.85
N SER A 154 46.71 12.83 31.24
CA SER A 154 48.16 12.96 31.11
C SER A 154 48.72 12.10 29.96
N GLN A 155 49.23 12.82 28.96
CA GLN A 155 50.28 12.49 27.99
C GLN A 155 49.96 11.52 26.83
N LEU A 156 49.78 12.12 25.64
CA LEU A 156 49.93 11.46 24.35
C LEU A 156 51.17 12.09 23.67
N SER A 157 52.33 11.44 23.76
CA SER A 157 53.51 11.79 22.97
C SER A 157 53.48 11.05 21.63
N LEU A 158 53.67 11.80 20.54
CA LEU A 158 53.88 11.29 19.19
C LEU A 158 55.10 10.36 19.15
N ASP A 159 54.95 9.20 18.52
CA ASP A 159 56.07 8.51 17.88
C ASP A 159 55.74 8.28 16.40
N ARG A 160 56.59 8.85 15.53
CA ARG A 160 56.61 8.65 14.09
C ARG A 160 57.82 7.77 13.81
N SER A 161 57.64 6.61 13.18
CA SER A 161 58.55 6.10 12.15
C SER A 161 57.99 4.93 11.33
N PRO A 162 58.46 4.73 10.07
CA PRO A 162 57.79 3.96 9.02
C PRO A 162 58.48 2.61 8.73
N LYS A 163 57.72 1.62 8.24
CA LYS A 163 58.09 0.37 7.52
C LYS A 163 56.80 -0.47 7.48
N VAL A 164 56.22 -0.93 6.38
CA VAL A 164 56.77 -1.76 5.30
C VAL A 164 55.90 -1.61 4.04
N THR A 165 56.60 -1.47 2.92
CA THR A 165 56.12 -1.39 1.55
C THR A 165 55.70 -2.76 0.99
N ALA A 166 54.64 -2.77 0.17
CA ALA A 166 54.37 -3.64 -0.97
C ALA A 166 54.46 -5.18 -0.83
N LYS A 167 53.31 -5.87 -0.96
CA LYS A 167 53.21 -7.12 -1.72
C LYS A 167 51.78 -7.48 -2.17
N VAL A 168 51.59 -7.38 -3.49
CA VAL A 168 50.83 -8.28 -4.38
C VAL A 168 49.29 -8.19 -4.37
N ILE A 169 48.81 -7.43 -5.34
CA ILE A 169 47.62 -7.71 -6.16
C ILE A 169 48.01 -8.81 -7.16
N GLN A 170 47.26 -9.92 -7.20
CA GLN A 170 46.93 -10.74 -8.39
C GLN A 170 46.49 -12.16 -7.99
N HIS A 171 45.18 -12.42 -8.04
CA HIS A 171 44.52 -13.60 -8.62
C HIS A 171 43.13 -13.72 -8.01
N PHE A 172 42.09 -13.48 -8.81
CA PHE A 172 41.05 -14.45 -9.13
C PHE A 172 40.13 -13.77 -10.15
N ALA A 173 40.17 -14.31 -11.37
CA ALA A 173 39.21 -14.10 -12.43
C ALA A 173 37.87 -14.77 -12.08
#